data_AF-Q7SZ07-F1
#
_entry.id   AF-Q7SZ07-F1
#
_cell.length_a   1.000
_cell.length_b   1.000
_cell.length_c   1.000
_cell.angle_alpha   90.00
_cell.angle_beta   90.00
_cell.angle_gamma   90.00
#
_symmetry.space_group_name_H-M   'P 1'
#
loop_
_entity.id
_entity.type
_entity.pdbx_description
1 polymer ?
#
loop_
_entity_poly.entity_id
_entity_poly.type
_entity_poly.pdbx_seq_one_letter_code
_entity_poly.pdbx_strand_id
1 'polypeptide(L)'
;MDKLTIISGCLFLAADIFAIASIANPDWINTGESAGALTVGLVRQCQTIHGRDRTCIPPRLPPEWVTTLFFIIMGIISLTVTCGLLVASHWRREATKYARWIAFTGMILFCMAALIFPIGFYINEVGGQPYKLPNNTVVGSSYVLFVLSIFFTIVGLLFAGKVCLPG
;
A
#
# COMPACT_ATOMS: atom_id res chain seq x y z
N MET A 1 17.24 -20.07 11.47
CA MET A 1 17.04 -19.34 10.19
C MET A 1 18.32 -18.63 9.84
N ASP A 2 18.63 -18.48 8.55
CA ASP A 2 19.72 -17.62 8.12
C ASP A 2 19.39 -16.14 8.41
N LYS A 3 20.42 -15.31 8.62
CA LYS A 3 20.27 -13.88 8.93
C LYS A 3 19.43 -13.16 7.88
N LEU A 4 19.55 -13.57 6.61
CA LEU A 4 18.79 -13.00 5.49
C LEU A 4 17.29 -13.27 5.63
N THR A 5 16.88 -14.46 6.05
CA THR A 5 15.47 -14.79 6.27
C THR A 5 14.87 -13.92 7.38
N ILE A 6 15.62 -13.67 8.47
CA ILE A 6 15.16 -12.78 9.56
C ILE A 6 14.98 -11.35 9.02
N ILE A 7 15.97 -10.84 8.29
CA ILE A 7 15.90 -9.51 7.64
C ILE A 7 14.68 -9.46 6.70
N SER A 8 14.47 -10.47 5.86
CA SER A 8 13.31 -10.53 4.97
C SER A 8 11.99 -10.51 5.72
N GLY A 9 11.89 -11.23 6.85
CA GLY A 9 10.71 -11.23 7.70
C GLY A 9 10.42 -9.85 8.29
N CYS A 10 11.45 -9.15 8.77
CA CYS A 10 11.30 -7.77 9.25
C CYS A 10 10.84 -6.81 8.14
N LEU A 11 11.37 -6.98 6.92
CA LEU A 11 10.99 -6.16 5.76
C LEU A 11 9.53 -6.42 5.35
N PHE A 12 9.09 -7.68 5.32
CA PHE A 12 7.69 -8.00 5.03
C PHE A 12 6.74 -7.49 6.11
N LEU A 13 7.12 -7.57 7.39
CA LEU A 13 6.33 -7.00 8.48
C LEU A 13 6.22 -5.47 8.37
N ALA A 14 7.33 -4.79 8.07
CA ALA A 14 7.32 -3.35 7.84
C ALA A 14 6.44 -2.98 6.63
N ALA A 15 6.54 -3.73 5.54
CA ALA A 15 5.69 -3.55 4.37
C ALA A 15 4.20 -3.71 4.71
N ASP A 16 3.84 -4.73 5.48
CA ASP A 16 2.46 -4.99 5.91
C ASP A 16 1.91 -3.82 6.75
N ILE A 17 2.70 -3.35 7.72
CA ILE A 17 2.36 -2.18 8.55
C ILE A 17 2.15 -0.93 7.70
N PHE A 18 3.04 -0.65 6.74
CA PHE A 18 2.90 0.52 5.86
C PHE A 18 1.69 0.41 4.93
N ALA A 19 1.39 -0.79 4.41
CA ALA A 19 0.19 -1.01 3.61
C ALA A 19 -1.09 -0.80 4.43
N ILE A 20 -1.15 -1.33 5.66
CA ILE A 20 -2.29 -1.12 6.57
C ILE A 20 -2.41 0.37 6.95
N ALA A 21 -1.31 1.04 7.27
CA ALA A 21 -1.30 2.47 7.60
C ALA A 21 -1.77 3.32 6.40
N SER A 22 -1.38 2.94 5.18
CA SER A 22 -1.82 3.63 3.96
C SER A 22 -3.35 3.61 3.81
N ILE A 23 -4.01 2.47 4.02
CA ILE A 23 -5.48 2.38 3.88
C ILE A 23 -6.23 3.02 5.05
N ALA A 24 -5.63 3.02 6.25
CA ALA A 24 -6.24 3.58 7.45
C ALA A 24 -6.25 5.12 7.44
N ASN A 25 -5.22 5.74 6.85
CA ASN A 25 -5.10 7.19 6.78
C ASN A 25 -5.76 7.74 5.49
N PRO A 26 -6.70 8.71 5.58
CA PRO A 26 -7.43 9.24 4.43
C PRO A 26 -6.61 10.16 3.51
N ASP A 27 -5.30 10.29 3.73
CA ASP A 27 -4.43 11.23 3.01
C ASP A 27 -3.74 10.55 1.80
N TRP A 28 -4.52 10.02 0.86
CA TRP A 28 -3.97 9.51 -0.42
C TRP A 28 -3.78 10.63 -1.44
N ILE A 29 -4.73 11.55 -1.50
CA ILE A 29 -4.70 12.74 -2.35
C ILE A 29 -5.13 13.94 -1.52
N ASN A 30 -4.41 15.05 -1.63
CA ASN A 30 -4.72 16.30 -0.97
C ASN A 30 -4.90 17.42 -2.02
N THR A 31 -6.08 18.04 -2.05
CA THR A 31 -6.46 19.02 -3.09
C THR A 31 -6.25 20.49 -2.71
N GLY A 32 -5.60 20.82 -1.58
CA GLY A 32 -5.21 22.21 -1.34
C GLY A 32 -4.78 22.58 0.08
N GLU A 33 -4.11 23.74 0.18
CA GLU A 33 -3.36 24.15 1.37
C GLU A 33 -4.03 25.17 2.30
N SER A 34 -5.16 25.85 2.00
CA SER A 34 -5.54 27.00 2.88
C SER A 34 -7.01 27.41 3.07
N ALA A 35 -8.00 26.75 2.48
CA ALA A 35 -9.41 26.88 2.90
C ALA A 35 -10.25 25.78 2.25
N GLY A 36 -10.65 24.74 2.99
CA GLY A 36 -11.41 23.62 2.43
C GLY A 36 -10.55 22.44 1.97
N ALA A 37 -9.37 22.22 2.57
CA ALA A 37 -8.49 21.11 2.24
C ALA A 37 -9.25 19.77 2.29
N LEU A 38 -9.35 19.12 1.14
CA LEU A 38 -9.98 17.82 0.99
C LEU A 38 -8.88 16.77 0.92
N THR A 39 -8.89 15.88 1.89
CA THR A 39 -8.05 14.68 1.92
C THR A 39 -8.90 13.51 1.46
N VAL A 40 -8.57 12.99 0.30
CA VAL A 40 -9.27 11.86 -0.32
C VAL A 40 -8.47 10.61 -0.05
N GLY A 41 -9.11 9.63 0.58
CA GLY A 41 -8.55 8.31 0.84
C GLY A 41 -9.40 7.20 0.21
N LEU A 42 -8.89 5.97 0.28
CA LEU A 42 -9.58 4.81 -0.29
C LEU A 42 -10.77 4.31 0.57
N VAL A 43 -10.80 4.64 1.86
CA VAL A 43 -11.86 4.19 2.79
C VAL A 43 -12.64 5.36 3.38
N ARG A 44 -11.98 6.51 3.54
CA ARG A 44 -12.56 7.73 4.11
C ARG A 44 -12.03 8.93 3.35
N GLN A 45 -12.88 9.94 3.21
CA GLN A 45 -12.54 11.24 2.71
C GLN A 45 -12.82 12.25 3.81
N CYS A 46 -11.89 13.15 4.09
CA CYS A 46 -12.06 14.15 5.12
C CYS A 46 -11.86 15.55 4.57
N GLN A 47 -12.75 16.46 4.94
CA GLN A 47 -12.74 17.85 4.53
C GLN A 47 -12.50 18.74 5.76
N THR A 48 -11.56 19.67 5.63
CA THR A 48 -11.27 20.67 6.66
C THR A 48 -11.78 22.03 6.19
N ILE A 49 -12.95 22.45 6.67
CA ILE A 49 -13.54 23.77 6.39
C ILE A 49 -13.05 24.74 7.46
N HIS A 50 -12.57 25.92 7.07
CA HIS A 50 -12.09 26.92 8.01
C HIS A 50 -13.19 27.28 9.03
N GLY A 51 -12.88 27.19 10.33
CA GLY A 51 -13.83 27.45 11.42
C GLY A 51 -14.80 26.30 11.74
N ARG A 52 -14.63 25.11 11.15
CA ARG A 52 -15.43 23.92 11.47
C ARG A 52 -14.54 22.71 11.77
N ASP A 53 -15.03 21.81 12.61
CA ASP A 53 -14.37 20.53 12.84
C ASP A 53 -14.20 19.75 11.54
N ARG A 54 -13.10 19.01 11.44
CA ARG A 54 -12.82 18.12 10.31
C ARG A 54 -13.91 17.05 10.22
N THR A 55 -14.70 17.09 9.15
CA THR A 55 -15.72 16.08 8.89
C THR A 55 -15.14 15.01 7.98
N CYS A 56 -15.37 13.74 8.32
CA CYS A 56 -14.96 12.59 7.52
C CYS A 56 -16.19 11.81 7.08
N ILE A 57 -16.30 11.56 5.78
CA ILE A 57 -17.44 10.91 5.12
C ILE A 57 -16.88 9.76 4.27
N PRO A 58 -17.58 8.61 4.18
CA PRO A 58 -17.21 7.56 3.23
C PRO A 58 -17.26 8.09 1.79
N PRO A 59 -16.18 7.96 1.00
CA PRO A 59 -16.12 8.46 -0.37
C PRO A 59 -16.99 7.61 -1.30
N ARG A 60 -17.48 8.23 -2.38
CA ARG A 60 -18.02 7.49 -3.53
C ARG A 60 -16.86 7.07 -4.42
N LEU A 61 -16.37 5.86 -4.21
CA LEU A 61 -15.19 5.35 -4.92
C LEU A 61 -15.52 5.02 -6.37
N PRO A 62 -14.73 5.52 -7.34
CA PRO A 62 -14.80 5.05 -8.71
C PRO A 62 -14.31 3.59 -8.79
N PRO A 63 -14.70 2.82 -9.83
CA PRO A 63 -14.33 1.40 -9.97
C PRO A 63 -12.82 1.12 -9.88
N GLU A 64 -11.99 2.04 -10.37
CA GLU A 64 -10.53 2.00 -10.36
C GLU A 64 -9.99 2.02 -8.93
N TRP A 65 -10.60 2.80 -8.05
CA TRP A 65 -10.18 2.88 -6.65
C TRP A 65 -10.73 1.73 -5.81
N VAL A 66 -11.90 1.21 -6.16
CA VAL A 66 -12.41 -0.04 -5.58
C VAL A 66 -11.49 -1.21 -5.92
N THR A 67 -11.07 -1.32 -7.19
CA THR A 67 -10.12 -2.36 -7.63
C THR A 67 -8.75 -2.18 -6.99
N THR A 68 -8.26 -0.93 -6.88
CA THR A 68 -7.05 -0.60 -6.11
C THR A 68 -7.16 -1.09 -4.67
N LEU A 69 -8.24 -0.74 -3.96
CA LEU A 69 -8.46 -1.14 -2.57
C LEU A 69 -8.52 -2.66 -2.43
N PHE A 70 -9.20 -3.35 -3.34
CA PHE A 70 -9.25 -4.82 -3.38
C PHE A 70 -7.86 -5.44 -3.50
N PHE A 71 -7.03 -4.95 -4.44
CA PHE A 71 -5.67 -5.43 -4.61
C PHE A 71 -4.78 -5.16 -3.39
N ILE A 72 -4.92 -4.01 -2.73
CA ILE A 72 -4.19 -3.70 -1.50
C ILE A 72 -4.60 -4.65 -0.36
N ILE A 73 -5.91 -4.89 -0.16
CA ILE A 73 -6.38 -5.81 0.88
C ILE A 73 -5.85 -7.23 0.63
N MET A 74 -5.92 -7.72 -0.61
CA MET A 74 -5.38 -9.04 -0.96
C MET A 74 -3.86 -9.09 -0.79
N GLY A 75 -3.14 -8.00 -1.08
CA GLY A 75 -1.71 -7.88 -0.85
C GLY A 75 -1.34 -7.91 0.64
N ILE A 76 -2.07 -7.19 1.49
CA ILE A 76 -1.94 -7.22 2.95
C ILE A 76 -2.13 -8.64 3.46
N ILE A 77 -3.24 -9.30 3.09
CA ILE A 77 -3.50 -10.70 3.49
C ILE A 77 -2.34 -11.61 3.08
N SER A 78 -1.81 -11.44 1.87
CA SER A 78 -0.67 -12.21 1.38
C SER A 78 0.59 -11.97 2.22
N LEU A 79 0.89 -10.73 2.59
CA LEU A 79 2.04 -10.41 3.44
C LEU A 79 1.85 -10.88 4.88
N THR A 80 0.68 -10.71 5.48
CA THR A 80 0.39 -11.22 6.81
C THR A 80 0.56 -12.75 6.86
N VAL A 81 0.05 -13.47 5.85
CA VAL A 81 0.26 -14.93 5.72
C VAL A 81 1.73 -15.27 5.53
N THR A 82 2.47 -14.49 4.73
CA THR A 82 3.92 -14.64 4.55
C THR A 82 4.65 -14.52 5.89
N CYS A 83 4.36 -13.47 6.67
CA CYS A 83 4.93 -13.26 8.00
C CYS A 83 4.64 -14.46 8.91
N GLY A 84 3.39 -14.94 8.95
CA GLY A 84 3.01 -16.13 9.71
C GLY A 84 3.76 -17.39 9.28
N LEU A 85 3.94 -17.60 7.97
CA LEU A 85 4.70 -18.72 7.43
C LEU A 85 6.20 -18.62 7.71
N LEU A 86 6.77 -17.41 7.72
CA LEU A 86 8.16 -17.21 8.11
C LEU A 86 8.38 -17.50 9.60
N VAL A 87 7.43 -17.12 10.46
CA VAL A 87 7.44 -17.50 11.88
C VAL A 87 7.32 -19.03 12.02
N ALA A 88 6.40 -19.67 11.29
CA ALA A 88 6.27 -21.13 11.29
C ALA A 88 7.50 -21.85 10.71
N SER A 89 8.25 -21.18 9.82
CA SER A 89 9.46 -21.73 9.20
C SER A 89 10.61 -21.96 10.19
N HIS A 90 10.54 -21.34 11.39
CA HIS A 90 11.43 -21.66 12.50
C HIS A 90 11.34 -23.16 12.87
N TRP A 91 10.17 -23.78 12.71
CA TRP A 91 9.94 -25.19 13.02
C TRP A 91 10.02 -26.08 11.78
N ARG A 92 9.50 -25.61 10.64
CA ARG A 92 9.50 -26.36 9.38
C ARG A 92 10.09 -25.54 8.24
N ARG A 93 11.33 -25.86 7.86
CA ARG A 93 12.07 -25.16 6.79
C ARG A 93 11.33 -25.12 5.44
N GLU A 94 10.45 -26.08 5.17
CA GLU A 94 9.64 -26.10 3.93
C GLU A 94 8.67 -24.92 3.81
N ALA A 95 8.24 -24.32 4.94
CA ALA A 95 7.33 -23.16 4.93
C ALA A 95 7.92 -21.93 4.22
N THR A 96 9.25 -21.80 4.17
CA THR A 96 9.94 -20.68 3.51
C THR A 96 9.68 -20.66 1.99
N LYS A 97 9.51 -21.82 1.35
CA LYS A 97 9.19 -21.89 -0.09
C LYS A 97 7.81 -21.29 -0.38
N TYR A 98 6.81 -21.66 0.42
CA TYR A 98 5.44 -21.14 0.32
C TYR A 98 5.39 -19.65 0.64
N ALA A 99 6.07 -19.23 1.71
CA ALA A 99 6.16 -17.82 2.10
C ALA A 99 6.67 -16.95 0.93
N ARG A 100 7.70 -17.41 0.21
CA ARG A 100 8.26 -16.67 -0.93
C ARG A 100 7.27 -16.49 -2.08
N TRP A 101 6.55 -17.55 -2.45
CA TRP A 101 5.55 -17.49 -3.51
C TRP A 101 4.37 -16.59 -3.14
N ILE A 102 3.91 -16.67 -1.90
CA ILE A 102 2.81 -15.81 -1.41
C ILE A 102 3.25 -14.35 -1.36
N ALA A 103 4.46 -14.06 -0.88
CA ALA A 103 5.03 -12.71 -0.89
C ALA A 103 5.17 -12.17 -2.32
N PHE A 104 5.57 -13.00 -3.28
CA PHE A 104 5.67 -12.64 -4.69
C PHE A 104 4.29 -12.28 -5.28
N THR A 105 3.26 -13.06 -4.95
CA THR A 105 1.88 -12.70 -5.30
C THR A 105 1.47 -11.37 -4.67
N GLY A 106 1.78 -11.15 -3.38
CA GLY A 106 1.53 -9.88 -2.69
C GLY A 106 2.18 -8.68 -3.38
N MET A 107 3.44 -8.82 -3.82
CA MET A 107 4.16 -7.81 -4.60
C MET A 107 3.43 -7.47 -5.90
N ILE A 108 3.01 -8.48 -6.67
CA ILE A 108 2.26 -8.27 -7.92
C ILE A 108 0.96 -7.51 -7.64
N LEU A 109 0.22 -7.90 -6.60
CA LEU A 109 -1.04 -7.24 -6.22
C LEU A 109 -0.80 -5.76 -5.87
N PHE A 110 0.22 -5.45 -5.08
CA PHE A 110 0.55 -4.06 -4.77
C PHE A 110 1.01 -3.26 -6.00
N CYS A 111 1.81 -3.85 -6.89
CA CYS A 111 2.19 -3.20 -8.14
C CYS A 111 0.96 -2.90 -9.03
N MET A 112 0.02 -3.84 -9.14
CA MET A 112 -1.23 -3.63 -9.88
C MET A 112 -2.07 -2.51 -9.25
N ALA A 113 -2.20 -2.48 -7.92
CA ALA A 113 -2.85 -1.37 -7.22
C ALA A 113 -2.17 -0.02 -7.50
N ALA A 114 -0.84 0.05 -7.48
CA ALA A 114 -0.10 1.27 -7.79
C ALA A 114 -0.29 1.75 -9.23
N LEU A 115 -0.48 0.84 -10.18
CA LEU A 115 -0.74 1.17 -11.59
C LEU A 115 -2.19 1.60 -11.85
N ILE A 116 -3.15 1.02 -11.13
CA ILE A 116 -4.58 1.29 -11.32
C ILE A 116 -4.98 2.59 -10.60
N PHE A 117 -4.41 2.87 -9.43
CA PHE A 117 -4.79 4.03 -8.62
C PHE A 117 -4.77 5.37 -9.39
N PRO A 118 -3.71 5.71 -10.15
CA PRO A 118 -3.66 6.96 -10.90
C PRO A 118 -4.65 7.04 -12.06
N ILE A 119 -5.21 5.91 -12.52
CA ILE A 119 -6.25 5.91 -13.55
C ILE A 119 -7.46 6.71 -13.03
N GLY A 120 -7.82 6.57 -11.76
CA GLY A 120 -8.98 7.24 -11.15
C GLY A 120 -8.81 8.74 -10.87
N PHE A 121 -7.72 9.39 -11.29
CA PHE A 121 -7.52 10.83 -11.07
C PHE A 121 -8.50 11.74 -11.84
N TYR A 122 -9.29 11.18 -12.76
CA TYR A 122 -10.30 11.93 -13.51
C TYR A 122 -11.55 12.28 -12.68
N ILE A 123 -11.74 11.73 -11.48
CA ILE A 123 -12.95 12.01 -10.70
C ILE A 123 -13.09 13.48 -10.37
N ASN A 124 -14.34 13.95 -10.24
CA ASN A 124 -14.65 15.38 -10.09
C ASN A 124 -14.01 16.01 -8.84
N GLU A 125 -13.83 15.23 -7.77
CA GLU A 125 -13.21 15.66 -6.52
C GLU A 125 -11.72 16.00 -6.69
N VAL A 126 -11.05 15.31 -7.62
CA VAL A 126 -9.63 15.52 -7.93
C VAL A 126 -9.49 16.49 -9.11
N GLY A 127 -10.31 16.33 -10.15
CA GLY A 127 -10.34 17.19 -11.34
C GLY A 127 -9.14 16.98 -12.29
N GLY A 128 -8.49 15.82 -12.23
CA GLY A 128 -7.32 15.49 -13.04
C GLY A 128 -7.64 14.78 -14.37
N GLN A 129 -6.61 14.18 -14.95
CA GLN A 129 -6.71 13.19 -16.04
C GLN A 129 -6.10 11.87 -15.56
N PRO A 130 -6.42 10.71 -16.17
CA PRO A 130 -5.74 9.47 -15.83
C PRO A 130 -4.22 9.65 -15.85
N TYR A 131 -3.55 9.22 -14.77
CA TYR A 131 -2.11 9.38 -14.52
C TYR A 131 -1.58 10.81 -14.35
N LYS A 132 -2.45 11.83 -14.33
CA LYS A 132 -2.04 13.24 -14.22
C LYS A 132 -2.89 13.99 -13.21
N LEU A 133 -2.28 14.34 -12.07
CA LEU A 133 -2.88 15.24 -11.09
C LEU A 133 -2.87 16.68 -11.60
N PRO A 134 -3.89 17.49 -11.25
CA PRO A 134 -3.87 18.92 -11.50
C PRO A 134 -2.87 19.63 -10.58
N ASN A 135 -2.38 20.79 -10.99
CA ASN A 135 -1.28 21.51 -10.31
C ASN A 135 -1.57 21.92 -8.86
N ASN A 136 -2.85 21.96 -8.47
CA ASN A 136 -3.30 22.31 -7.12
C ASN A 136 -3.48 21.10 -6.19
N THR A 137 -3.22 19.88 -6.70
CA THR A 137 -3.45 18.63 -5.98
C THR A 137 -2.17 17.85 -5.90
N VAL A 138 -1.87 17.31 -4.72
CA VAL A 138 -0.67 16.52 -4.45
C VAL A 138 -1.04 15.13 -3.94
N VAL A 139 -0.14 14.18 -4.16
CA VAL A 139 -0.22 12.88 -3.48
C VAL A 139 0.01 13.09 -1.99
N GLY A 140 -0.84 12.48 -1.17
CA GLY A 140 -0.75 12.56 0.27
C GLY A 140 0.19 11.51 0.86
N SER A 141 0.39 11.59 2.18
CA SER A 141 1.29 10.73 2.94
C SER A 141 0.93 9.24 2.85
N SER A 142 -0.36 8.89 2.73
CA SER A 142 -0.80 7.50 2.60
C SER A 142 -0.30 6.85 1.33
N TYR A 143 -0.26 7.58 0.22
CA TYR A 143 0.30 7.05 -1.03
C TYR A 143 1.80 6.78 -0.89
N VAL A 144 2.53 7.65 -0.19
CA VAL A 144 3.96 7.44 0.10
C VAL A 144 4.17 6.19 0.96
N LEU A 145 3.35 5.99 2.01
CA LEU A 145 3.41 4.77 2.82
C LEU A 145 3.14 3.52 1.97
N PHE A 146 2.21 3.57 1.02
CA PHE A 146 1.95 2.47 0.12
C PHE A 146 3.12 2.20 -0.86
N VAL A 147 3.76 3.24 -1.40
CA VAL A 147 4.97 3.06 -2.22
C VAL A 147 6.11 2.45 -1.40
N LEU A 148 6.26 2.84 -0.13
CA LEU A 148 7.21 2.23 0.78
C LEU A 148 6.90 0.76 1.06
N SER A 149 5.62 0.37 1.17
CA SER A 149 5.26 -1.04 1.34
C SER A 149 5.67 -1.89 0.13
N ILE A 150 5.49 -1.39 -1.08
CA ILE A 150 5.97 -2.04 -2.31
C ILE A 150 7.49 -2.20 -2.26
N PHE A 151 8.20 -1.11 -1.96
CA PHE A 151 9.66 -1.14 -1.88
C PHE A 151 10.16 -2.19 -0.88
N PHE A 152 9.63 -2.18 0.35
CA PHE A 152 10.03 -3.15 1.37
C PHE A 152 9.65 -4.59 0.99
N THR A 153 8.53 -4.80 0.30
CA THR A 153 8.15 -6.12 -0.22
C THR A 153 9.16 -6.62 -1.25
N ILE A 154 9.56 -5.78 -2.21
CA ILE A 154 10.55 -6.13 -3.23
C ILE A 154 11.89 -6.47 -2.57
N VAL A 155 12.39 -5.61 -1.67
CA VAL A 155 13.66 -5.82 -0.98
C VAL A 155 13.60 -7.08 -0.11
N GLY A 156 12.48 -7.33 0.58
CA GLY A 156 12.24 -8.55 1.36
C GLY A 156 12.30 -9.81 0.49
N LEU A 157 11.70 -9.78 -0.70
CA LEU A 157 11.75 -10.88 -1.67
C LEU A 157 13.16 -11.16 -2.18
N LEU A 158 13.96 -10.13 -2.46
CA LEU A 158 15.35 -10.30 -2.89
C LEU A 158 16.19 -11.03 -1.83
N PHE A 159 16.02 -10.67 -0.55
CA PHE A 159 16.69 -11.37 0.55
C PHE A 159 16.15 -12.79 0.76
N ALA A 160 14.83 -12.99 0.70
CA ALA A 160 14.21 -14.32 0.83
C ALA A 160 14.57 -15.27 -0.32
N GLY A 161 14.76 -14.73 -1.53
CA GLY A 161 15.20 -15.46 -2.71
C GLY A 161 16.69 -15.79 -2.72
N LYS A 162 17.47 -15.21 -1.79
CA LYS A 162 18.95 -15.32 -1.76
C LYS A 162 19.60 -14.91 -3.08
N VAL A 163 18.94 -14.04 -3.86
CA VAL A 163 19.39 -13.61 -5.20
C VAL A 163 20.75 -12.91 -5.13
N CYS A 164 21.09 -12.34 -3.97
CA CYS A 164 22.36 -11.65 -3.74
C CYS A 164 23.50 -12.55 -3.22
N LEU A 165 23.28 -13.85 -3.04
CA LEU A 165 24.35 -14.78 -2.62
C LEU A 165 24.77 -15.70 -3.79
N PRO A 166 26.08 -15.92 -4.00
CA PRO A 166 26.53 -17.02 -4.85
C PRO A 166 26.07 -18.35 -4.21
N GLY A 167 25.52 -19.24 -5.04
CA GLY A 167 24.96 -20.54 -4.62
C GLY A 167 25.96 -21.48 -3.96
#